data_AF-S4MYN6-F1
#
_entry.id   AF-S4MYN6-F1
#
_cell.length_a   1.000
_cell.length_b   1.000
_cell.length_c   1.000
_cell.angle_alpha   90.00
_cell.angle_beta   90.00
_cell.angle_gamma   90.00
#
_symmetry.space_group_name_H-M   'P 1'
#
loop_
_entity.id
_entity.type
_entity.pdbx_description
1 polymer ?
#
loop_
_entity_poly.entity_id
_entity_poly.type
_entity_poly.pdbx_seq_one_letter_code
_entity_poly.pdbx_strand_id
1 'polypeptide(L)' 'MRSSYSTGANNCVETARPAAPPWAGLLAVRDSKDPAGPALLFSPRSWAQFTAAVDRI' A
#
# COMPACT_ATOMS: atom_id res chain seq x y z
N MET A 1 10.49 6.96 1.81
CA MET A 1 11.50 5.92 1.52
C MET A 1 11.27 5.46 0.08
N ARG A 2 12.32 5.23 -0.72
CA ARG A 2 12.19 4.84 -2.14
C ARG A 2 12.41 3.34 -2.29
N SER A 3 11.46 2.63 -2.91
CA SER A 3 11.59 1.21 -3.22
C SER A 3 12.48 0.98 -4.45
N SER A 4 13.26 -0.10 -4.46
CA SER A 4 14.20 -0.46 -5.55
C SER A 4 13.53 -0.68 -6.92
N TYR A 5 12.20 -0.85 -6.95
CA TYR A 5 11.42 -0.99 -8.18
C TYR A 5 11.04 0.34 -8.85
N SER A 6 11.47 1.48 -8.30
CA SER A 6 11.12 2.81 -8.84
C SER A 6 12.03 3.24 -9.99
N THR A 7 11.68 2.83 -11.21
CA THR A 7 12.33 3.30 -12.46
C THR A 7 11.96 4.77 -12.74
N GLY A 8 12.70 5.70 -12.15
CA GLY A 8 12.69 7.14 -12.50
C GLY A 8 11.40 7.96 -12.26
N ALA A 9 10.22 7.33 -12.22
CA ALA A 9 8.91 7.99 -12.33
C ALA A 9 8.20 8.26 -10.99
N ASN A 10 8.90 8.10 -9.86
CA ASN A 10 8.40 8.47 -8.52
C ASN A 10 7.03 7.84 -8.12
N ASN A 11 6.64 6.70 -8.69
CA ASN A 11 5.34 6.05 -8.43
C ASN A 11 5.41 5.04 -7.26
N CYS A 12 6.02 5.43 -6.13
CA CYS A 12 6.07 4.59 -4.93
C CYS A 12 4.73 4.59 -4.20
N VAL A 13 4.33 3.43 -3.70
CA VAL A 13 3.26 3.30 -2.69
C VAL A 13 3.85 2.86 -1.35
N GLU A 14 3.21 3.28 -0.27
CA GLU A 14 3.59 2.95 1.10
C GLU A 14 2.45 2.19 1.78
N THR A 15 2.79 1.26 2.68
CA THR A 15 1.79 0.44 3.37
C THR A 15 1.88 0.60 4.88
N ALA A 16 0.74 0.64 5.58
CA ALA A 16 0.66 0.66 7.04
C ALA A 16 -0.46 -0.28 7.53
N ARG A 17 -0.30 -0.81 8.74
CA ARG A 17 -1.34 -1.59 9.44
C ARG A 17 -1.93 -0.74 10.56
N PRO A 18 -3.12 -0.13 10.38
CA PRO A 18 -3.74 0.67 11.42
C PRO A 18 -4.08 -0.23 12.61
N ALA A 19 -3.70 0.21 13.81
CA ALA A 19 -4.04 -0.48 15.06
C ALA A 19 -5.33 0.04 15.70
N ALA A 20 -5.77 1.24 15.32
CA ALA A 20 -6.92 1.91 15.93
C ALA A 20 -8.22 1.65 15.15
N PRO A 21 -9.36 1.48 15.84
CA PRO A 21 -10.68 1.43 15.19
C PRO A 21 -11.02 2.76 14.50
N PRO A 22 -11.83 2.75 13.43
CA PRO A 22 -12.54 1.60 12.86
C PRO A 22 -11.70 0.75 11.88
N TRP A 23 -10.42 1.06 11.69
CA TRP A 23 -9.58 0.45 10.65
C TRP A 23 -8.63 -0.64 11.15
N ALA A 24 -8.77 -1.01 12.42
CA ALA A 24 -7.98 -2.06 13.04
C ALA A 24 -8.10 -3.37 12.25
N GLY A 25 -6.96 -3.98 11.91
CA GLY A 25 -6.90 -5.24 11.15
C GLY A 25 -6.96 -5.08 9.63
N LEU A 26 -7.04 -3.85 9.11
CA LEU A 26 -6.92 -3.56 7.67
C LEU A 26 -5.47 -3.23 7.29
N LEU A 27 -5.21 -3.15 5.99
CA LEU A 27 -3.97 -2.64 5.42
C LEU A 27 -4.26 -1.34 4.67
N ALA A 28 -3.64 -0.25 5.12
CA ALA A 28 -3.68 1.03 4.44
C ALA A 28 -2.57 1.09 3.39
N VAL A 29 -2.90 1.51 2.18
CA VAL A 29 -1.98 1.75 1.07
C VAL A 29 -2.16 3.19 0.60
N ARG A 30 -1.08 3.95 0.47
CA ARG A 30 -1.12 5.32 -0.04
C ARG A 30 -0.02 5.59 -1.05
N ASP A 31 -0.21 6.61 -1.88
CA ASP A 31 0.84 7.12 -2.75
C ASP A 31 1.86 7.91 -1.92
N SER A 32 3.15 7.62 -2.11
CA SER A 32 4.24 8.26 -1.34
C SER A 32 4.41 9.75 -1.69
N LYS A 33 3.94 10.20 -2.85
CA LYS A 33 3.98 11.61 -3.29
C LYS A 33 2.84 12.44 -2.69
N ASP A 34 1.77 11.82 -2.21
CA ASP A 34 0.64 12.50 -1.59
C ASP A 34 0.35 11.95 -0.18
N PRO A 35 1.24 12.21 0.82
CA PRO A 35 1.11 11.65 2.15
C PRO A 35 -0.09 12.20 2.94
N ALA A 36 -0.62 13.36 2.54
CA ALA A 36 -1.83 13.97 3.10
C ALA A 36 -3.12 13.46 2.42
N GLY A 37 -2.98 12.70 1.33
CA GLY A 37 -4.08 12.12 0.58
C GLY A 37 -4.78 10.96 1.29
N PRO A 38 -5.95 10.54 0.77
CA PRO A 38 -6.67 9.40 1.31
C PRO A 38 -5.89 8.10 1.09
N ALA A 39 -5.88 7.23 2.10
CA ALA A 39 -5.34 5.88 1.99
C ALA A 39 -6.44 4.89 1.56
N LEU A 40 -6.09 3.95 0.70
CA LEU A 40 -6.94 2.81 0.36
C LEU A 40 -6.82 1.74 1.45
N LEU A 41 -7.95 1.17 1.87
CA LEU A 41 -7.98 0.14 2.91
C LEU A 41 -8.31 -1.22 2.30
N PHE A 42 -7.45 -2.21 2.57
CA PHE A 42 -7.61 -3.58 2.12
C PHE A 42 -7.77 -4.53 3.30
N SER A 43 -8.52 -5.61 3.10
CA SER A 43 -8.41 -6.76 3.99
C SER A 43 -7.03 -7.42 3.78
N PRO A 44 -6.43 -8.05 4.81
CA PRO A 44 -5.17 -8.77 4.68
C PRO A 44 -5.20 -9.85 3.57
N ARG A 45 -6.35 -10.52 3.41
CA ARG A 45 -6.56 -11.53 2.38
C ARG A 45 -6.55 -10.94 0.97
N SER A 46 -7.25 -9.82 0.77
CA SER A 46 -7.30 -9.14 -0.53
C SER A 46 -5.92 -8.61 -0.93
N TRP A 47 -5.17 -8.06 0.04
CA TRP A 47 -3.81 -7.60 -0.22
C TRP A 47 -2.87 -8.74 -0.63
N ALA A 48 -2.91 -9.87 0.08
CA ALA A 48 -2.09 -11.03 -0.26
C ALA A 48 -2.38 -11.56 -1.67
N GLN A 49 -3.65 -11.60 -2.08
CA GLN A 49 -4.05 -11.97 -3.44
C GLN A 49 -3.53 -10.96 -4.48
N PHE A 50 -3.66 -9.66 -4.20
CA PHE A 50 -3.16 -8.61 -5.09
C PHE A 50 -1.64 -8.73 -5.29
N THR A 51 -0.85 -8.85 -4.22
CA THR A 51 0.60 -8.97 -4.33
C THR A 51 1.03 -10.26 -5.02
N ALA A 52 0.33 -11.37 -4.79
CA ALA A 52 0.62 -12.63 -5.46
C ALA A 52 0.35 -12.56 -6.98
N ALA A 53 -0.68 -11.81 -7.40
CA ALA A 53 -0.99 -11.60 -8.81
C ALA A 53 0.03 -10.67 -9.51
N VAL A 54 0.66 -9.76 -8.76
CA VAL A 54 1.60 -8.76 -9.29
C VAL A 54 3.06 -9.25 -9.29
N ASP A 55 3.38 -10.37 -8.63
CA ASP A 55 4.74 -10.88 -8.44
C ASP A 55 5.52 -11.14 -9.75
N ARG A 56 4.85 -11.31 -10.90
CA ARG A 56 5.48 -11.37 -12.23
C ARG A 56 4.57 -10.84 -13.33
N ILE A 57 4.81 -9.60 -13.73
CA ILE A 57 4.43 -9.06 -15.05
C ILE A 57 5.68 -8.42 -15.64
#